data_AF-A0A970HI30-F1
#
_entry.id   AF-A0A970HI30-F1
#
_cell.length_a   1.000
_cell.length_b   1.000
_cell.length_c   1.000
_cell.angle_alpha   90.00
_cell.angle_beta   90.00
_cell.angle_gamma   90.00
#
_symmetry.space_group_name_H-M   'P 1'
#
loop_
_entity.id
_entity.type
_entity.pdbx_description
1 polymer ?
#
loop_
_entity_poly.entity_id
_entity_poly.type
_entity_poly.pdbx_seq_one_letter_code
_entity_poly.pdbx_strand_id
1 'polypeptide(L)'
;MKRPIVSLLGSLLIAVLAVGLVWAADPSEALTQVPQEVKQGQGTPKKEHQFVWSLSPWTGKEFGGSFAPRQVDTIYLLADETNIMNSLRSEIYFWEITQEYMADWFGTKEEVDGTLEILKGNTVFKTVEKIPYVYSYPEGYYGRVELITGPEAHEAFERYEKLQDDYYDAVSAYYDAQSKWQEKMDKLLERVRKTGEYAKPEEIPASPQQPEAPKLYVTSPVEAFVFELPEGKYRIRLVDPNGEVVPETQKNLVVFAPRRAGVGYEIIPESKWTRPVLSDDNSHVLYLEGRRTFYLKPSHELEYNQYQYLKMSSLHKPLEGLGTRSAWMWVHTKEIVDAKIQILKDGEVIQTIERKPYYVEQTPGYALGYSIVEVTEDSDREPTFEAFKIDLEAKGKYVMRLIDLNGEVVPGSERVIRSVRVASWPLYTVPLIPLLVGLAVVAWRRSLKSDIPEGMETRVATER
;
A
#
# COMPACT_ATOMS: atom_id res chain seq x y z
N MET A 1 -7.71 -78.90 -40.92
CA MET A 1 -6.52 -78.25 -41.53
C MET A 1 -5.57 -77.79 -40.41
N LYS A 2 -4.41 -77.19 -40.74
CA LYS A 2 -3.23 -76.99 -39.86
C LYS A 2 -3.48 -76.41 -38.44
N ARG A 3 -2.80 -77.01 -37.45
CA ARG A 3 -2.34 -76.45 -36.13
C ARG A 3 -1.25 -75.36 -36.35
N PRO A 4 -0.70 -74.61 -35.34
CA PRO A 4 -0.63 -74.80 -33.85
C PRO A 4 -1.26 -73.64 -33.01
N ILE A 5 -1.59 -73.73 -31.69
CA ILE A 5 -0.82 -73.97 -30.41
C ILE A 5 0.16 -72.81 -30.11
N VAL A 6 0.28 -72.15 -28.93
CA VAL A 6 -0.14 -72.29 -27.48
C VAL A 6 -0.79 -70.96 -26.99
N SER A 7 -1.49 -70.75 -25.84
CA SER A 7 -1.94 -71.50 -24.63
C SER A 7 -1.02 -71.63 -23.37
N LEU A 8 -1.65 -71.65 -22.16
CA LEU A 8 -1.12 -71.73 -20.76
C LEU A 8 -0.29 -70.53 -20.22
N LEU A 9 -0.12 -70.26 -18.90
CA LEU A 9 -0.82 -70.56 -17.62
C LEU A 9 -0.05 -69.84 -16.48
N GLY A 10 -0.69 -69.46 -15.35
CA GLY A 10 -0.02 -68.91 -14.15
C GLY A 10 -0.81 -67.77 -13.50
N SER A 11 -1.74 -67.99 -12.56
CA SER A 11 -1.66 -68.69 -11.26
C SER A 11 -0.98 -67.89 -10.16
N LEU A 12 -1.84 -67.19 -9.41
CA LEU A 12 -1.73 -66.74 -8.02
C LEU A 12 -0.53 -67.25 -7.18
N LEU A 13 0.17 -66.33 -6.51
CA LEU A 13 0.68 -66.59 -5.15
C LEU A 13 0.44 -65.36 -4.27
N ILE A 14 0.09 -65.61 -3.01
CA ILE A 14 -0.23 -64.59 -2.01
C ILE A 14 1.01 -64.33 -1.15
N ALA A 15 1.34 -63.07 -0.92
CA ALA A 15 2.24 -62.64 0.16
C ALA A 15 1.57 -61.50 0.93
N VAL A 16 1.26 -61.74 2.20
CA VAL A 16 0.60 -60.78 3.08
C VAL A 16 1.62 -59.75 3.58
N LEU A 17 1.23 -58.47 3.58
CA LEU A 17 1.70 -57.52 4.58
C LEU A 17 0.52 -56.63 5.01
N ALA A 18 0.41 -56.39 6.31
CA ALA A 18 -0.77 -55.78 6.91
C ALA A 18 -0.54 -54.31 7.28
N VAL A 19 -1.62 -53.53 7.12
CA VAL A 19 -1.99 -52.33 7.89
C VAL A 19 -0.84 -51.54 8.54
N GLY A 20 -0.47 -50.43 7.89
CA GLY A 20 0.15 -49.28 8.54
C GLY A 20 -0.42 -48.01 7.92
N LEU A 21 -1.34 -47.32 8.60
CA LEU A 21 -1.84 -46.03 8.12
C LEU A 21 -0.74 -44.98 8.30
N VAL A 22 -0.28 -44.40 7.21
CA VAL A 22 0.35 -43.07 7.19
C VAL A 22 -0.62 -42.15 6.45
N TRP A 23 -0.95 -41.02 7.07
CA TRP A 23 -1.84 -40.04 6.45
C TRP A 23 -1.16 -39.44 5.22
N ALA A 24 -1.95 -39.15 4.18
CA ALA A 24 -1.44 -38.40 3.04
C ALA A 24 -1.07 -36.98 3.52
N ALA A 25 0.19 -36.59 3.34
CA ALA A 25 0.64 -35.24 3.65
C ALA A 25 -0.06 -34.20 2.77
N ASP A 26 -0.28 -33.01 3.33
CA ASP A 26 -1.04 -31.95 2.68
C ASP A 26 -0.25 -31.37 1.47
N PRO A 27 -0.86 -31.16 0.28
CA PRO A 27 -0.15 -30.64 -0.89
C PRO A 27 0.50 -29.26 -0.71
N SER A 28 0.18 -28.56 0.39
CA SER A 28 0.79 -27.29 0.79
C SER A 28 2.30 -27.41 1.08
N GLU A 29 2.77 -28.53 1.65
CA GLU A 29 4.20 -28.72 1.98
C GLU A 29 5.09 -28.97 0.75
N ALA A 30 4.50 -29.33 -0.39
CA ALA A 30 5.24 -29.61 -1.62
C ALA A 30 5.80 -28.35 -2.31
N LEU A 31 5.32 -27.15 -1.92
CA LEU A 31 5.75 -25.87 -2.50
C LEU A 31 6.79 -25.11 -1.67
N THR A 32 7.11 -25.57 -0.45
CA THR A 32 8.09 -24.94 0.45
C THR A 32 9.42 -25.71 0.57
N GLN A 33 9.52 -26.91 -0.02
CA GLN A 33 10.79 -27.65 -0.09
C GLN A 33 11.70 -27.11 -1.20
N VAL A 34 12.44 -26.04 -0.87
CA VAL A 34 13.62 -25.62 -1.65
C VAL A 34 14.56 -26.81 -1.80
N PRO A 35 15.01 -27.18 -3.03
CA PRO A 35 15.89 -28.33 -3.25
C PRO A 35 17.15 -28.25 -2.36
N GLN A 36 17.52 -29.37 -1.71
CA GLN A 36 18.62 -29.35 -0.75
C GLN A 36 19.98 -28.96 -1.38
N GLU A 37 20.13 -29.10 -2.69
CA GLU A 37 21.30 -28.67 -3.46
C GLU A 37 21.51 -27.15 -3.41
N VAL A 38 20.48 -26.34 -3.12
CA VAL A 38 20.60 -24.89 -2.90
C VAL A 38 21.30 -24.56 -1.57
N LYS A 39 21.33 -25.50 -0.60
CA LYS A 39 22.02 -25.30 0.70
C LYS A 39 23.56 -25.33 0.60
N GLN A 40 24.14 -25.56 -0.58
CA GLN A 40 25.59 -25.56 -0.82
C GLN A 40 25.98 -24.69 -2.02
N GLY A 41 25.60 -23.40 -1.99
CA GLY A 41 25.92 -22.46 -3.08
C GLY A 41 25.97 -20.97 -2.73
N GLN A 42 25.20 -20.53 -1.73
CA GLN A 42 25.28 -19.18 -1.18
C GLN A 42 25.55 -19.28 0.33
N GLY A 43 26.61 -18.63 0.79
CA GLY A 43 27.10 -18.77 2.16
C GLY A 43 26.14 -18.15 3.18
N THR A 44 25.99 -18.79 4.34
CA THR A 44 25.36 -18.16 5.51
C THR A 44 26.07 -16.84 5.78
N PRO A 45 25.37 -15.70 5.76
CA PRO A 45 26.01 -14.40 5.87
C PRO A 45 26.69 -14.27 7.24
N LYS A 46 27.90 -13.71 7.27
CA LYS A 46 28.66 -13.56 8.51
C LYS A 46 27.94 -12.58 9.43
N LYS A 47 27.28 -13.11 10.45
CA LYS A 47 26.73 -12.35 11.57
C LYS A 47 27.84 -11.76 12.44
N GLU A 48 27.59 -10.59 13.00
CA GLU A 48 28.40 -9.95 14.02
C GLU A 48 27.48 -9.38 15.12
N HIS A 49 27.77 -9.67 16.38
CA HIS A 49 27.08 -9.02 17.49
C HIS A 49 27.48 -7.54 17.56
N GLN A 50 26.52 -6.63 17.41
CA GLN A 50 26.77 -5.18 17.33
C GLN A 50 25.72 -4.41 18.14
N PHE A 51 26.12 -3.24 18.66
CA PHE A 51 25.15 -2.25 19.13
C PHE A 51 24.42 -1.62 17.94
N VAL A 52 23.10 -1.42 18.08
CA VAL A 52 22.25 -0.75 17.10
C VAL A 52 21.26 0.18 17.79
N TRP A 53 20.99 1.33 17.17
CA TRP A 53 19.81 2.12 17.47
C TRP A 53 18.65 1.58 16.66
N SER A 54 17.67 0.93 17.29
CA SER A 54 16.38 0.65 16.67
C SER A 54 15.52 1.91 16.66
N LEU A 55 14.80 2.16 15.57
CA LEU A 55 14.14 3.43 15.27
C LEU A 55 12.71 3.18 14.82
N SER A 56 11.75 3.82 15.50
CA SER A 56 10.39 4.00 14.98
C SER A 56 10.15 5.49 14.74
N PRO A 57 10.63 6.06 13.62
CA PRO A 57 10.40 7.45 13.28
C PRO A 57 8.98 7.65 12.78
N TRP A 58 8.37 8.78 13.11
CA TRP A 58 7.16 9.22 12.44
C TRP A 58 7.46 9.57 10.97
N THR A 59 6.63 9.10 10.05
CA THR A 59 6.81 9.30 8.60
C THR A 59 5.97 10.44 8.02
N GLY A 60 5.17 11.11 8.86
CA GLY A 60 4.11 12.02 8.41
C GLY A 60 2.75 11.34 8.23
N LYS A 61 2.68 10.01 8.29
CA LYS A 61 1.43 9.22 8.19
C LYS A 61 1.35 8.08 9.21
N GLU A 62 2.47 7.38 9.43
CA GLU A 62 2.57 6.19 10.27
C GLU A 62 3.94 6.13 10.97
N PHE A 63 4.08 5.33 12.03
CA PHE A 63 5.39 5.05 12.62
C PHE A 63 6.10 3.97 11.79
N GLY A 64 7.19 4.34 11.12
CA GLY A 64 7.98 3.41 10.31
C GLY A 64 8.84 2.48 11.18
N GLY A 65 9.45 1.47 10.56
CA GLY A 65 10.42 0.58 11.22
C GLY A 65 11.80 0.65 10.56
N SER A 66 12.83 1.05 11.30
CA SER A 66 14.21 1.12 10.80
C SER A 66 15.23 0.86 11.92
N PHE A 67 16.52 0.80 11.57
CA PHE A 67 17.60 0.78 12.56
C PHE A 67 18.90 1.35 11.98
N ALA A 68 19.75 1.87 12.86
CA ALA A 68 21.11 2.31 12.56
C ALA A 68 22.12 1.22 12.95
N PRO A 69 22.61 0.40 12.01
CA PRO A 69 23.70 -0.53 12.27
C PRO A 69 25.02 0.23 12.51
N ARG A 70 26.04 -0.47 13.03
CA ARG A 70 27.33 0.14 13.39
C ARG A 70 27.96 0.94 12.25
N GLN A 71 27.79 0.51 11.00
CA GLN A 71 28.37 1.07 9.78
C GLN A 71 27.65 2.32 9.24
N VAL A 72 26.55 2.77 9.87
CA VAL A 72 25.81 3.97 9.46
C VAL A 72 25.98 5.08 10.50
N ASP A 73 26.65 6.17 10.13
CA ASP A 73 27.09 7.22 11.07
C ASP A 73 26.08 8.34 11.33
N THR A 74 24.98 8.40 10.57
CA THR A 74 24.01 9.50 10.62
C THR A 74 22.58 8.97 10.57
N ILE A 75 21.80 9.26 11.61
CA ILE A 75 20.35 9.03 11.69
C ILE A 75 19.61 10.25 11.13
N TYR A 76 18.44 10.04 10.54
CA TYR A 76 17.58 11.08 9.98
C TYR A 76 16.17 10.94 10.60
N LEU A 77 15.58 12.04 11.09
CA LEU A 77 14.25 12.09 11.72
C LEU A 77 13.50 13.37 11.28
N LEU A 78 12.16 13.36 11.32
CA LEU A 78 11.36 14.56 11.09
C LEU A 78 11.50 15.57 12.25
N ALA A 79 11.47 16.86 11.91
CA ALA A 79 11.45 17.97 12.85
C ALA A 79 10.09 18.15 13.52
N ASP A 80 10.12 18.47 14.82
CA ASP A 80 8.96 18.85 15.64
C ASP A 80 7.84 17.78 15.69
N GLU A 81 8.21 16.53 15.42
CA GLU A 81 7.36 15.33 15.43
C GLU A 81 7.91 14.33 16.47
N THR A 82 7.03 13.49 17.04
CA THR A 82 7.42 12.50 18.05
C THR A 82 8.20 11.35 17.42
N ASN A 83 9.41 11.07 17.93
CA ASN A 83 10.27 10.00 17.46
C ASN A 83 10.58 9.01 18.59
N ILE A 84 10.64 7.71 18.25
CA ILE A 84 10.90 6.62 19.20
C ILE A 84 12.23 5.95 18.84
N MET A 85 13.12 5.76 19.83
CA MET A 85 14.42 5.12 19.62
C MET A 85 14.78 4.17 20.77
N ASN A 86 15.42 3.04 20.44
CA ASN A 86 15.80 1.99 21.38
C ASN A 86 17.27 1.60 21.25
N SER A 87 17.95 1.44 22.39
CA SER A 87 19.34 1.02 22.53
C SER A 87 19.43 -0.50 22.64
N LEU A 88 19.78 -1.19 21.55
CA LEU A 88 19.78 -2.66 21.49
C LEU A 88 21.15 -3.23 21.10
N ARG A 89 21.38 -4.50 21.43
CA ARG A 89 22.36 -5.36 20.77
C ARG A 89 21.66 -6.54 20.11
N SER A 90 22.15 -6.89 18.92
CA SER A 90 21.62 -7.99 18.11
C SER A 90 22.72 -8.53 17.18
N GLU A 91 22.48 -9.69 16.59
CA GLU A 91 23.33 -10.19 15.52
C GLU A 91 22.99 -9.49 14.20
N ILE A 92 23.92 -8.67 13.69
CA ILE A 92 23.77 -7.91 12.46
C ILE A 92 24.57 -8.59 11.34
N TYR A 93 23.99 -8.70 10.15
CA TYR A 93 24.65 -9.20 8.94
C TYR A 93 24.29 -8.37 7.71
N PHE A 94 25.11 -8.44 6.67
CA PHE A 94 24.81 -7.83 5.37
C PHE A 94 24.24 -8.89 4.43
N TRP A 95 23.15 -8.58 3.73
CA TRP A 95 22.50 -9.47 2.77
C TRP A 95 22.79 -9.01 1.35
N GLU A 96 23.74 -9.69 0.68
CA GLU A 96 24.28 -9.25 -0.62
C GLU A 96 23.23 -9.20 -1.75
N ILE A 97 22.13 -9.94 -1.65
CA ILE A 97 21.10 -10.02 -2.68
C ILE A 97 20.24 -8.74 -2.74
N THR A 98 19.94 -8.12 -1.59
CA THR A 98 19.17 -6.87 -1.50
C THR A 98 20.03 -5.65 -1.14
N GLN A 99 21.32 -5.87 -0.85
CA GLN A 99 22.31 -4.83 -0.52
C GLN A 99 21.95 -4.05 0.75
N GLU A 100 21.48 -4.73 1.79
CA GLU A 100 21.08 -4.12 3.07
C GLU A 100 21.64 -4.83 4.30
N TYR A 101 21.66 -4.12 5.43
CA TYR A 101 21.90 -4.74 6.73
C TYR A 101 20.59 -5.31 7.29
N MET A 102 20.69 -6.53 7.82
CA MET A 102 19.63 -7.27 8.48
C MET A 102 20.01 -7.52 9.93
N ALA A 103 19.03 -7.58 10.82
CA ALA A 103 19.20 -7.83 12.25
C ALA A 103 18.38 -9.06 12.67
N ASP A 104 18.99 -9.96 13.44
CA ASP A 104 18.30 -11.14 13.95
C ASP A 104 17.58 -10.85 15.28
N TRP A 105 16.50 -10.07 15.19
CA TRP A 105 15.66 -9.70 16.34
C TRP A 105 15.01 -10.89 17.06
N PHE A 106 14.99 -12.08 16.44
CA PHE A 106 14.44 -13.31 17.03
C PHE A 106 15.52 -14.15 17.71
N GLY A 107 16.74 -14.19 17.15
CA GLY A 107 17.89 -14.91 17.71
C GLY A 107 18.59 -14.15 18.85
N THR A 108 18.71 -12.83 18.77
CA THR A 108 19.31 -12.02 19.84
C THR A 108 18.76 -10.59 19.82
N LYS A 109 18.15 -10.18 20.93
CA LYS A 109 17.66 -8.83 21.19
C LYS A 109 17.94 -8.47 22.64
N GLU A 110 19.19 -8.15 22.94
CA GLU A 110 19.59 -7.63 24.24
C GLU A 110 19.28 -6.13 24.32
N GLU A 111 18.75 -5.68 25.44
CA GLU A 111 18.58 -4.26 25.72
C GLU A 111 19.85 -3.69 26.36
N VAL A 112 20.20 -2.44 26.04
CA VAL A 112 21.36 -1.75 26.60
C VAL A 112 20.88 -0.56 27.41
N ASP A 113 21.19 -0.60 28.71
CA ASP A 113 20.78 0.41 29.67
C ASP A 113 21.64 1.68 29.61
N GLY A 114 21.05 2.76 30.13
CA GLY A 114 21.62 4.10 30.12
C GLY A 114 20.60 5.13 29.68
N THR A 115 21.02 6.39 29.72
CA THR A 115 20.22 7.56 29.36
C THR A 115 20.69 8.12 28.02
N LEU A 116 19.77 8.51 27.14
CA LEU A 116 20.09 9.11 25.86
C LEU A 116 20.46 10.57 26.05
N GLU A 117 21.70 10.94 25.69
CA GLU A 117 22.08 12.34 25.55
C GLU A 117 22.06 12.77 24.09
N ILE A 118 21.39 13.89 23.84
CA ILE A 118 21.31 14.57 22.55
C ILE A 118 22.10 15.87 22.68
N LEU A 119 23.18 16.02 21.91
CA LEU A 119 24.11 17.14 21.95
C LEU A 119 23.92 18.06 20.74
N LYS A 120 23.98 19.38 20.95
CA LYS A 120 24.01 20.40 19.90
C LYS A 120 25.41 21.01 19.88
N GLY A 121 26.23 20.58 18.92
CA GLY A 121 27.68 20.77 18.99
C GLY A 121 28.30 19.92 20.09
N ASN A 122 29.01 20.55 21.03
CA ASN A 122 29.67 19.87 22.17
C ASN A 122 28.87 19.97 23.49
N THR A 123 27.73 20.67 23.50
CA THR A 123 26.90 20.86 24.70
C THR A 123 25.71 19.90 24.65
N VAL A 124 25.38 19.28 25.80
CA VAL A 124 24.13 18.50 25.94
C VAL A 124 22.95 19.45 25.80
N PHE A 125 22.06 19.15 24.85
CA PHE A 125 20.88 19.94 24.51
C PHE A 125 19.61 19.36 25.14
N LYS A 126 19.52 18.02 25.19
CA LYS A 126 18.42 17.29 25.81
C LYS A 126 18.96 15.96 26.35
N THR A 127 18.51 15.58 27.54
CA THR A 127 18.74 14.26 28.13
C THR A 127 17.37 13.57 28.18
N VAL A 128 17.32 12.30 27.77
CA VAL A 128 16.07 11.55 27.58
C VAL A 128 16.22 10.19 28.26
N GLU A 129 15.40 9.97 29.28
CA GLU A 129 15.22 8.65 29.91
C GLU A 129 14.23 7.82 29.09
N LYS A 130 14.19 6.50 29.30
CA LYS A 130 13.18 5.67 28.66
C LYS A 130 11.83 5.90 29.34
N ILE A 131 10.75 5.87 28.57
CA ILE A 131 9.38 5.84 29.08
C ILE A 131 8.59 4.71 28.40
N PRO A 132 7.59 4.11 29.07
CA PRO A 132 6.70 3.16 28.43
C PRO A 132 5.88 3.81 27.31
N TYR A 133 5.62 3.06 26.24
CA TYR A 133 4.71 3.43 25.17
C TYR A 133 3.93 2.22 24.65
N VAL A 134 2.79 2.50 24.00
CA VAL A 134 2.01 1.53 23.23
C VAL A 134 1.52 2.15 21.92
N TYR A 135 1.33 1.32 20.91
CA TYR A 135 0.55 1.66 19.74
C TYR A 135 -0.90 1.19 19.96
N SER A 136 -1.83 2.13 19.86
CA SER A 136 -3.28 1.91 19.89
C SER A 136 -3.84 1.96 18.47
N TYR A 137 -4.78 1.05 18.16
CA TYR A 137 -5.42 0.92 16.86
C TYR A 137 -6.94 0.83 17.07
N PRO A 138 -7.67 1.96 17.16
CA PRO A 138 -9.10 1.97 17.52
C PRO A 138 -10.00 1.22 16.52
N GLU A 139 -9.57 1.16 15.26
CA GLU A 139 -10.30 0.57 14.13
C GLU A 139 -9.80 -0.85 13.79
N GLY A 140 -8.89 -1.40 14.58
CA GLY A 140 -8.20 -2.67 14.33
C GLY A 140 -6.83 -2.47 13.69
N TYR A 141 -6.03 -3.54 13.65
CA TYR A 141 -4.59 -3.52 13.33
C TYR A 141 -4.19 -2.84 12.01
N TYR A 142 -5.09 -2.77 11.03
CA TYR A 142 -4.87 -2.12 9.72
C TYR A 142 -5.47 -0.71 9.61
N GLY A 143 -6.14 -0.23 10.65
CA GLY A 143 -6.71 1.12 10.73
C GLY A 143 -5.69 2.15 11.22
N ARG A 144 -6.18 3.33 11.65
CA ARG A 144 -5.31 4.41 12.12
C ARG A 144 -4.58 4.03 13.42
N VAL A 145 -3.25 4.20 13.42
CA VAL A 145 -2.41 4.08 14.63
C VAL A 145 -2.37 5.38 15.42
N GLU A 146 -2.45 5.27 16.74
CA GLU A 146 -2.22 6.36 17.70
C GLU A 146 -1.14 5.93 18.71
N LEU A 147 -0.20 6.81 19.01
CA LEU A 147 0.88 6.57 19.98
C LEU A 147 0.45 7.09 21.35
N ILE A 148 0.56 6.24 22.38
CA ILE A 148 0.33 6.61 23.79
C ILE A 148 1.62 6.34 24.56
N THR A 149 2.04 7.30 25.39
CA THR A 149 3.36 7.31 26.05
C THR A 149 3.25 7.75 27.50
N GLY A 150 4.13 7.26 28.38
CA GLY A 150 4.07 7.55 29.81
C GLY A 150 3.11 6.59 30.55
N PRO A 151 2.73 6.90 31.81
CA PRO A 151 1.83 6.06 32.60
C PRO A 151 0.54 5.64 31.87
N GLU A 152 -0.01 6.53 31.06
CA GLU A 152 -1.20 6.36 30.23
C GLU A 152 -1.09 5.17 29.26
N ALA A 153 0.14 4.76 28.89
CA ALA A 153 0.39 3.61 28.03
C ALA A 153 0.05 2.27 28.71
N HIS A 154 0.27 2.16 30.03
CA HIS A 154 -0.16 0.98 30.80
C HIS A 154 -1.68 0.95 30.91
N GLU A 155 -2.32 2.06 31.29
CA GLU A 155 -3.78 2.12 31.37
C GLU A 155 -4.46 1.79 30.02
N ALA A 156 -3.86 2.21 28.90
CA ALA A 156 -4.37 1.91 27.56
C ALA A 156 -4.34 0.41 27.25
N PHE A 157 -3.30 -0.29 27.70
CA PHE A 157 -3.21 -1.74 27.55
C PHE A 157 -4.16 -2.47 28.52
N GLU A 158 -4.22 -2.07 29.79
CA GLU A 158 -5.17 -2.63 30.78
C GLU A 158 -6.63 -2.49 30.33
N ARG A 159 -7.00 -1.34 29.73
CA ARG A 159 -8.33 -1.15 29.11
C ARG A 159 -8.59 -2.12 27.95
N TYR A 160 -7.57 -2.45 27.17
CA TYR A 160 -7.67 -3.39 26.05
C TYR A 160 -7.74 -4.85 26.52
N GLU A 161 -6.92 -5.26 27.49
CA GLU A 161 -7.00 -6.60 28.10
C GLU A 161 -8.39 -6.83 28.70
N LYS A 162 -8.92 -5.87 29.47
CA LYS A 162 -10.26 -5.96 30.05
C LYS A 162 -11.38 -6.06 28.99
N LEU A 163 -11.22 -5.43 27.83
CA LEU A 163 -12.16 -5.54 26.70
C LEU A 163 -12.11 -6.92 26.02
N GLN A 164 -10.94 -7.56 26.00
CA GLN A 164 -10.80 -8.94 25.51
C GLN A 164 -11.40 -9.93 26.52
N ASP A 165 -11.16 -9.74 27.82
CA ASP A 165 -11.77 -10.57 28.88
C ASP A 165 -13.31 -10.49 28.84
N ASP A 166 -13.88 -9.27 28.79
CA ASP A 166 -15.33 -9.04 28.64
C ASP A 166 -15.91 -9.76 27.40
N TYR A 167 -15.15 -9.77 26.29
CA TYR A 167 -15.52 -10.47 25.06
C TYR A 167 -15.44 -11.99 25.21
N TYR A 168 -14.39 -12.54 25.83
CA TYR A 168 -14.27 -13.99 26.05
C TYR A 168 -15.34 -14.52 27.01
N ASP A 169 -15.73 -13.77 28.04
CA ASP A 169 -16.88 -14.09 28.90
C ASP A 169 -18.19 -14.09 28.09
N ALA A 170 -18.39 -13.11 27.20
CA ALA A 170 -19.55 -13.06 26.32
C ALA A 170 -19.59 -14.23 25.32
N VAL A 171 -18.43 -14.64 24.77
CA VAL A 171 -18.28 -15.82 23.89
C VAL A 171 -18.61 -17.11 24.64
N SER A 172 -18.14 -17.24 25.89
CA SER A 172 -18.47 -18.37 26.77
C SER A 172 -19.98 -18.46 27.01
N ALA A 173 -20.61 -17.34 27.41
CA ALA A 173 -22.06 -17.25 27.60
C ALA A 173 -22.86 -17.52 26.31
N TYR A 174 -22.34 -17.12 25.14
CA TYR A 174 -22.93 -17.43 23.84
C TYR A 174 -22.94 -18.94 23.55
N TYR A 175 -21.81 -19.65 23.71
CA TYR A 175 -21.77 -21.10 23.50
C TYR A 175 -22.69 -21.85 24.47
N ASP A 176 -22.75 -21.37 25.71
CA ASP A 176 -23.62 -21.92 26.76
C ASP A 176 -25.12 -21.71 26.43
N ALA A 177 -25.47 -20.59 25.78
CA ALA A 177 -26.80 -20.33 25.23
C ALA A 177 -27.08 -21.13 23.94
N GLN A 178 -26.09 -21.29 23.06
CA GLN A 178 -26.19 -22.04 21.80
C GLN A 178 -26.44 -23.53 22.05
N SER A 179 -25.77 -24.11 23.05
CA SER A 179 -26.03 -25.49 23.51
C SER A 179 -27.48 -25.66 23.99
N LYS A 180 -27.96 -24.75 24.85
CA LYS A 180 -29.35 -24.75 25.37
C LYS A 180 -30.39 -24.47 24.28
N TRP A 181 -30.02 -23.76 23.21
CA TRP A 181 -30.84 -23.55 22.02
C TRP A 181 -30.91 -24.82 21.16
N GLN A 182 -29.77 -25.45 20.89
CA GLN A 182 -29.67 -26.68 20.12
C GLN A 182 -30.46 -27.83 20.78
N GLU A 183 -30.34 -28.01 22.10
CA GLU A 183 -31.16 -28.96 22.86
C GLU A 183 -32.67 -28.77 22.68
N LYS A 184 -33.14 -27.52 22.64
CA LYS A 184 -34.55 -27.19 22.41
C LYS A 184 -34.95 -27.47 20.96
N MET A 185 -34.08 -27.12 20.01
CA MET A 185 -34.30 -27.35 18.59
C MET A 185 -34.37 -28.85 18.27
N ASP A 186 -33.49 -29.68 18.82
CA ASP A 186 -33.50 -31.12 18.62
C ASP A 186 -34.74 -31.78 19.21
N LYS A 187 -35.18 -31.37 20.41
CA LYS A 187 -36.45 -31.83 21.02
C LYS A 187 -37.67 -31.41 20.20
N LEU A 188 -37.64 -30.21 19.61
CA LEU A 188 -38.67 -29.70 18.71
C LEU A 188 -38.70 -30.50 17.39
N LEU A 189 -37.55 -30.72 16.75
CA LEU A 189 -37.41 -31.49 15.51
C LEU A 189 -37.77 -32.97 15.71
N GLU A 190 -37.43 -33.57 16.86
CA GLU A 190 -37.82 -34.94 17.18
C GLU A 190 -39.34 -35.07 17.34
N ARG A 191 -40.00 -34.09 17.98
CA ARG A 191 -41.47 -34.00 18.03
C ARG A 191 -42.06 -33.92 16.61
N VAL A 192 -41.62 -32.98 15.78
CA VAL A 192 -42.11 -32.81 14.39
C VAL A 192 -41.93 -34.09 13.59
N ARG A 193 -40.80 -34.80 13.73
CA ARG A 193 -40.54 -36.09 13.08
C ARG A 193 -41.45 -37.22 13.56
N LYS A 194 -41.95 -37.18 14.80
CA LYS A 194 -42.83 -38.21 15.40
C LYS A 194 -44.32 -37.94 15.16
N THR A 195 -44.76 -36.68 15.14
CA THR A 195 -46.18 -36.33 14.97
C THR A 195 -46.55 -35.94 13.53
N GLY A 196 -45.59 -35.47 12.72
CA GLY A 196 -45.84 -34.86 11.42
C GLY A 196 -46.39 -33.42 11.51
N GLU A 197 -46.58 -32.89 12.71
CA GLU A 197 -47.07 -31.52 12.95
C GLU A 197 -45.89 -30.56 13.05
N TYR A 198 -45.88 -29.51 12.21
CA TYR A 198 -44.88 -28.45 12.30
C TYR A 198 -45.08 -27.61 13.56
N ALA A 199 -43.96 -27.25 14.22
CA ALA A 199 -43.98 -26.31 15.34
C ALA A 199 -44.39 -24.91 14.86
N LYS A 200 -45.11 -24.17 15.73
CA LYS A 200 -45.52 -22.80 15.45
C LYS A 200 -44.36 -21.82 15.61
N PRO A 201 -44.38 -20.63 14.96
CA PRO A 201 -43.30 -19.64 15.08
C PRO A 201 -42.96 -19.26 16.53
N GLU A 202 -43.95 -19.21 17.42
CA GLU A 202 -43.78 -18.86 18.83
C GLU A 202 -43.11 -19.97 19.67
N GLU A 203 -43.04 -21.20 19.14
CA GLU A 203 -42.37 -22.34 19.78
C GLU A 203 -40.90 -22.46 19.34
N ILE A 204 -40.50 -21.74 18.30
CA ILE A 204 -39.14 -21.75 17.75
C ILE A 204 -38.30 -20.74 18.56
N PRO A 205 -37.31 -21.19 19.35
CA PRO A 205 -36.48 -20.25 20.12
C PRO A 205 -35.62 -19.40 19.17
N ALA A 206 -35.55 -18.10 19.43
CA ALA A 206 -34.61 -17.22 18.74
C ALA A 206 -33.17 -17.73 18.91
N SER A 207 -32.39 -17.72 17.83
CA SER A 207 -30.99 -18.13 17.87
C SER A 207 -30.19 -17.11 18.70
N PRO A 208 -29.28 -17.53 19.60
CA PRO A 208 -28.36 -16.62 20.26
C PRO A 208 -27.56 -15.83 19.24
N GLN A 209 -27.39 -14.53 19.48
CA GLN A 209 -26.51 -13.68 18.67
C GLN A 209 -25.07 -13.90 19.12
N GLN A 210 -24.16 -14.13 18.18
CA GLN A 210 -22.73 -14.20 18.45
C GLN A 210 -22.22 -12.81 18.84
N PRO A 211 -21.43 -12.66 19.91
CA PRO A 211 -20.84 -11.37 20.26
C PRO A 211 -19.84 -10.94 19.19
N GLU A 212 -19.80 -9.63 18.92
CA GLU A 212 -18.79 -9.02 18.05
C GLU A 212 -17.47 -8.86 18.81
N ALA A 213 -16.34 -9.14 18.14
CA ALA A 213 -15.01 -8.92 18.71
C ALA A 213 -14.69 -7.43 18.82
N PRO A 214 -13.97 -6.98 19.87
CA PRO A 214 -13.58 -5.58 20.01
C PRO A 214 -12.67 -5.16 18.85
N LYS A 215 -13.01 -4.06 18.17
CA LYS A 215 -12.19 -3.50 17.08
C LYS A 215 -10.88 -2.88 17.59
N LEU A 216 -10.87 -2.34 18.82
CA LEU A 216 -9.67 -1.80 19.45
C LEU A 216 -8.60 -2.88 19.62
N TYR A 217 -7.40 -2.62 19.11
CA TYR A 217 -6.19 -3.39 19.40
C TYR A 217 -5.12 -2.49 20.01
N VAL A 218 -4.44 -2.93 21.07
CA VAL A 218 -3.33 -2.20 21.71
C VAL A 218 -2.15 -3.15 21.90
N THR A 219 -0.94 -2.70 21.55
CA THR A 219 0.29 -3.46 21.80
C THR A 219 0.66 -3.49 23.28
N SER A 220 1.32 -4.54 23.77
CA SER A 220 1.86 -4.57 25.13
C SER A 220 2.85 -3.41 25.38
N PRO A 221 2.85 -2.79 26.58
CA PRO A 221 3.78 -1.72 26.93
C PRO A 221 5.23 -2.15 26.82
N VAL A 222 6.03 -1.30 26.19
CA VAL A 222 7.49 -1.42 26.06
C VAL A 222 8.12 -0.07 26.30
N GLU A 223 9.32 -0.03 26.87
CA GLU A 223 10.04 1.23 27.09
C GLU A 223 10.82 1.66 25.85
N ALA A 224 11.01 2.98 25.69
CA ALA A 224 11.89 3.58 24.69
C ALA A 224 12.26 5.02 25.01
N PHE A 225 13.31 5.53 24.37
CA PHE A 225 13.58 6.96 24.32
C PHE A 225 12.59 7.63 23.36
N VAL A 226 11.59 8.32 23.92
CA VAL A 226 10.61 9.10 23.17
C VAL A 226 11.01 10.57 23.20
N PHE A 227 11.11 11.22 22.05
CA PHE A 227 11.46 12.65 21.98
C PHE A 227 11.03 13.35 20.69
N GLU A 228 10.63 14.62 20.83
CA GLU A 228 10.70 15.63 19.76
C GLU A 228 12.03 16.41 19.79
N LEU A 229 12.42 16.92 18.62
CA LEU A 229 13.51 17.87 18.38
C LEU A 229 13.14 18.83 17.24
N PRO A 230 13.51 20.13 17.32
CA PRO A 230 13.40 21.04 16.19
C PRO A 230 14.51 20.81 15.16
N GLU A 231 14.29 21.28 13.93
CA GLU A 231 15.23 21.14 12.81
C GLU A 231 16.68 21.49 13.20
N GLY A 232 17.62 20.65 12.78
CA GLY A 232 19.03 20.89 13.04
C GLY A 232 19.93 19.66 12.91
N LYS A 233 21.19 19.88 13.29
CA LYS A 233 22.23 18.86 13.34
C LYS A 233 22.65 18.66 14.79
N TYR A 234 22.61 17.41 15.22
CA TYR A 234 22.85 16.95 16.57
C TYR A 234 23.84 15.78 16.55
N ARG A 235 24.36 15.43 17.73
CA ARG A 235 25.01 14.15 18.01
C ARG A 235 24.18 13.44 19.07
N ILE A 236 24.08 12.11 19.01
CA ILE A 236 23.51 11.30 20.09
C ILE A 236 24.57 10.38 20.68
N ARG A 237 24.41 10.03 21.96
CA ARG A 237 25.17 9.00 22.65
C ARG A 237 24.34 8.40 23.78
N LEU A 238 24.58 7.15 24.11
CA LEU A 238 24.07 6.54 25.35
C LEU A 238 25.10 6.78 26.46
N VAL A 239 24.63 7.14 27.65
CA VAL A 239 25.46 7.37 28.85
C VAL A 239 24.99 6.42 29.93
N ASP A 240 25.92 5.74 30.61
CA ASP A 240 25.61 4.77 31.65
C ASP A 240 25.28 5.45 33.01
N PRO A 241 24.82 4.72 34.03
CA PRO A 241 24.54 5.28 35.36
C PRO A 241 25.74 5.91 36.09
N ASN A 242 26.98 5.71 35.61
CA ASN A 242 28.19 6.34 36.15
C ASN A 242 28.55 7.66 35.44
N GLY A 243 27.86 8.00 34.34
CA GLY A 243 28.18 9.15 33.50
C GLY A 243 29.18 8.85 32.38
N GLU A 244 29.55 7.58 32.16
CA GLU A 244 30.45 7.17 31.08
C GLU A 244 29.70 6.91 29.77
N VAL A 245 30.34 7.23 28.64
CA VAL A 245 29.71 7.06 27.31
C VAL A 245 29.83 5.61 26.87
N VAL A 246 28.69 4.93 26.68
CA VAL A 246 28.65 3.53 26.25
C VAL A 246 29.31 3.38 24.86
N PRO A 247 30.29 2.47 24.68
CA PRO A 247 31.00 2.28 23.40
C PRO A 247 30.08 1.99 22.21
N GLU A 248 30.54 2.37 21.01
CA GLU A 248 29.83 2.25 19.71
C GLU A 248 28.49 3.01 19.57
N THR A 249 27.93 3.59 20.65
CA THR A 249 26.61 4.24 20.62
C THR A 249 26.59 5.64 19.98
N GLN A 250 27.75 6.29 19.80
CA GLN A 250 27.81 7.65 19.26
C GLN A 250 27.39 7.71 17.79
N LYS A 251 26.39 8.54 17.46
CA LYS A 251 25.95 8.80 16.08
C LYS A 251 25.69 10.29 15.83
N ASN A 252 25.76 10.70 14.57
CA ASN A 252 25.21 11.99 14.15
C ASN A 252 23.70 11.85 13.97
N LEU A 253 22.97 12.94 14.17
CA LEU A 253 21.51 13.00 13.98
C LEU A 253 21.17 14.26 13.18
N VAL A 254 20.44 14.09 12.08
CA VAL A 254 19.92 15.15 11.23
C VAL A 254 18.41 15.16 11.36
N VAL A 255 17.90 16.22 11.99
CA VAL A 255 16.46 16.47 12.13
C VAL A 255 16.08 17.47 11.03
N PHE A 256 15.08 17.17 10.21
CA PHE A 256 14.76 17.95 9.00
C PHE A 256 13.28 18.29 8.87
N ALA A 257 13.00 19.51 8.40
CA ALA A 257 11.64 20.02 8.19
C ALA A 257 11.15 19.83 6.74
N PRO A 258 9.84 19.87 6.48
CA PRO A 258 9.30 19.99 5.13
C PRO A 258 9.59 21.38 4.53
N ARG A 259 9.87 21.44 3.22
CA ARG A 259 10.13 22.71 2.49
C ARG A 259 8.85 23.40 2.03
N ARG A 260 7.83 22.62 1.67
CA ARG A 260 6.51 23.09 1.22
C ARG A 260 5.41 22.23 1.85
N ALA A 261 4.22 22.81 1.96
CA ALA A 261 2.98 22.12 2.25
C ALA A 261 1.99 22.35 1.10
N GLY A 262 1.06 21.43 0.90
CA GLY A 262 0.10 21.48 -0.20
C GLY A 262 -1.18 20.67 0.04
N VAL A 263 -1.85 20.35 -1.06
CA VAL A 263 -2.99 19.43 -1.10
C VAL A 263 -2.81 18.53 -2.31
N GLY A 264 -2.50 17.27 -2.06
CA GLY A 264 -2.29 16.22 -3.04
C GLY A 264 -3.58 15.52 -3.42
N TYR A 265 -3.54 14.78 -4.52
CA TYR A 265 -4.68 14.00 -5.00
C TYR A 265 -4.24 12.61 -5.43
N GLU A 266 -4.75 11.60 -4.74
CA GLU A 266 -4.78 10.23 -5.23
C GLU A 266 -5.97 10.09 -6.21
N ILE A 267 -5.67 9.80 -7.48
CA ILE A 267 -6.63 9.71 -8.58
C ILE A 267 -6.82 8.25 -8.96
N ILE A 268 -7.94 7.66 -8.56
CA ILE A 268 -8.32 6.27 -8.86
C ILE A 268 -9.14 6.25 -10.17
N PRO A 269 -8.59 5.77 -11.30
CA PRO A 269 -9.34 5.73 -12.55
C PRO A 269 -10.33 4.56 -12.54
N GLU A 270 -11.56 4.77 -13.03
CA GLU A 270 -12.57 3.70 -13.17
C GLU A 270 -12.03 2.47 -13.93
N SER A 271 -11.14 2.69 -14.91
CA SER A 271 -10.51 1.63 -15.69
C SER A 271 -9.27 0.97 -15.05
N LYS A 272 -8.75 1.46 -13.90
CA LYS A 272 -7.51 0.98 -13.25
C LYS A 272 -7.49 1.19 -11.72
N TRP A 273 -8.46 0.65 -10.98
CA TRP A 273 -8.63 0.96 -9.55
C TRP A 273 -7.40 0.59 -8.69
N THR A 274 -6.74 -0.53 -8.98
CA THR A 274 -5.54 -1.00 -8.26
C THR A 274 -4.26 -0.22 -8.58
N ARG A 275 -4.32 0.81 -9.44
CA ARG A 275 -3.18 1.67 -9.78
C ARG A 275 -3.62 3.14 -9.85
N PRO A 276 -3.75 3.81 -8.69
CA PRO A 276 -3.97 5.24 -8.63
C PRO A 276 -2.86 6.03 -9.33
N VAL A 277 -3.19 7.24 -9.76
CA VAL A 277 -2.26 8.24 -10.31
C VAL A 277 -2.19 9.39 -9.31
N LEU A 278 -0.98 9.88 -9.01
CA LEU A 278 -0.77 10.96 -8.06
C LEU A 278 -0.71 12.34 -8.75
N SER A 279 -0.98 13.42 -8.01
CA SER A 279 -1.09 14.78 -8.55
C SER A 279 -0.64 15.83 -7.52
N ASP A 280 0.60 15.68 -7.09
CA ASP A 280 1.13 16.20 -5.82
C ASP A 280 1.79 17.60 -5.91
N ASP A 281 1.58 18.33 -6.99
CA ASP A 281 2.03 19.73 -7.10
C ASP A 281 0.89 20.54 -7.75
N ASN A 282 0.68 21.77 -7.28
CA ASN A 282 -0.41 22.62 -7.77
C ASN A 282 -0.23 23.08 -9.23
N SER A 283 0.97 22.95 -9.78
CA SER A 283 1.24 23.14 -11.21
C SER A 283 0.80 21.95 -12.10
N HIS A 284 0.48 20.79 -11.51
CA HIS A 284 0.03 19.63 -12.27
C HIS A 284 -1.31 19.88 -12.98
N VAL A 285 -1.33 19.49 -14.26
CA VAL A 285 -2.50 19.61 -15.14
C VAL A 285 -3.06 18.22 -15.40
N LEU A 286 -4.32 18.00 -15.05
CA LEU A 286 -5.00 16.73 -15.31
C LEU A 286 -5.49 16.70 -16.76
N TYR A 287 -5.15 15.66 -17.50
CA TYR A 287 -5.47 15.53 -18.92
C TYR A 287 -6.62 14.54 -19.14
N LEU A 288 -7.69 15.02 -19.77
CA LEU A 288 -8.95 14.28 -19.98
C LEU A 288 -9.18 14.02 -21.46
N GLU A 289 -9.37 12.75 -21.84
CA GLU A 289 -9.72 12.33 -23.19
C GLU A 289 -11.12 11.69 -23.21
N GLY A 290 -12.01 12.18 -24.07
CA GLY A 290 -13.40 11.69 -24.16
C GLY A 290 -14.22 12.05 -22.92
N ARG A 291 -15.15 11.17 -22.52
CA ARG A 291 -15.80 11.20 -21.20
C ARG A 291 -15.15 10.14 -20.31
N ARG A 292 -14.82 10.48 -19.06
CA ARG A 292 -14.20 9.55 -18.10
C ARG A 292 -14.77 9.76 -16.71
N THR A 293 -15.04 8.65 -16.03
CA THR A 293 -15.21 8.60 -14.58
C THR A 293 -13.84 8.42 -13.92
N PHE A 294 -13.59 9.15 -12.84
CA PHE A 294 -12.48 8.89 -11.91
C PHE A 294 -12.86 9.33 -10.49
N TYR A 295 -12.19 8.74 -9.52
CA TYR A 295 -12.49 8.92 -8.09
C TYR A 295 -11.27 9.59 -7.45
N LEU A 296 -11.50 10.60 -6.60
CA LEU A 296 -10.43 11.33 -5.94
C LEU A 296 -10.43 11.14 -4.43
N LYS A 297 -9.23 10.94 -3.88
CA LYS A 297 -8.94 11.02 -2.45
C LYS A 297 -7.94 12.17 -2.23
N PRO A 298 -8.39 13.35 -1.75
CA PRO A 298 -7.51 14.47 -1.47
C PRO A 298 -6.77 14.27 -0.15
N SER A 299 -5.50 14.67 -0.09
CA SER A 299 -4.68 14.58 1.13
C SER A 299 -3.95 15.88 1.37
N HIS A 300 -3.70 16.23 2.63
CA HIS A 300 -2.61 17.15 2.95
C HIS A 300 -1.28 16.49 2.55
N GLU A 301 -0.37 17.29 2.01
CA GLU A 301 0.94 16.81 1.54
C GLU A 301 2.07 17.73 2.03
N LEU A 302 3.22 17.13 2.32
CA LEU A 302 4.44 17.82 2.75
C LEU A 302 5.61 17.42 1.83
N GLU A 303 6.42 18.41 1.43
CA GLU A 303 7.55 18.21 0.51
C GLU A 303 8.86 18.07 1.28
N TYR A 304 9.47 16.89 1.19
CA TYR A 304 10.72 16.55 1.87
C TYR A 304 11.88 16.37 0.88
N ASN A 305 13.10 16.54 1.37
CA ASN A 305 14.28 16.12 0.62
C ASN A 305 14.27 14.59 0.52
N GLN A 306 14.27 14.07 -0.71
CA GLN A 306 14.02 12.65 -0.96
C GLN A 306 15.10 11.75 -0.35
N TYR A 307 16.37 12.19 -0.31
CA TYR A 307 17.44 11.44 0.35
C TYR A 307 17.28 11.37 1.86
N GLN A 308 16.92 12.48 2.52
CA GLN A 308 16.73 12.50 3.99
C GLN A 308 15.53 11.63 4.40
N TYR A 309 14.43 11.72 3.65
CA TYR A 309 13.22 10.92 3.90
C TYR A 309 13.47 9.41 3.69
N LEU A 310 14.12 9.02 2.59
CA LEU A 310 14.48 7.61 2.34
C LEU A 310 15.52 7.07 3.33
N LYS A 311 16.43 7.90 3.84
CA LYS A 311 17.35 7.50 4.91
C LYS A 311 16.71 7.42 6.30
N MET A 312 15.62 8.13 6.56
CA MET A 312 14.83 7.93 7.77
C MET A 312 14.11 6.58 7.75
N SER A 313 13.40 6.26 6.66
CA SER A 313 12.59 5.04 6.55
C SER A 313 13.41 3.77 6.31
N SER A 314 14.55 3.85 5.62
CA SER A 314 15.36 2.69 5.21
C SER A 314 16.86 2.88 5.51
N LEU A 315 17.17 3.28 6.76
CA LEU A 315 18.52 3.60 7.20
C LEU A 315 19.49 2.41 7.09
N HIS A 316 18.98 1.19 7.30
CA HIS A 316 19.69 -0.09 7.18
C HIS A 316 20.11 -0.45 5.74
N LYS A 317 19.57 0.24 4.72
CA LYS A 317 19.94 0.06 3.30
C LYS A 317 20.99 1.11 2.91
N PRO A 318 22.30 0.78 2.75
CA PRO A 318 23.35 1.79 2.58
C PRO A 318 23.23 2.58 1.29
N LEU A 319 22.81 1.94 0.19
CA LEU A 319 22.68 2.57 -1.12
C LEU A 319 21.41 3.42 -1.30
N GLU A 320 20.41 3.22 -0.44
CA GLU A 320 19.07 3.81 -0.60
C GLU A 320 19.10 5.35 -0.67
N GLY A 321 18.35 5.94 -1.59
CA GLY A 321 18.30 7.38 -1.83
C GLY A 321 19.61 8.06 -2.26
N LEU A 322 20.75 7.36 -2.46
CA LEU A 322 22.03 8.05 -2.69
C LEU A 322 22.03 9.00 -3.90
N GLY A 323 21.28 8.67 -4.96
CA GLY A 323 21.10 9.52 -6.14
C GLY A 323 20.10 10.68 -5.98
N THR A 324 19.36 10.75 -4.87
CA THR A 324 18.23 11.67 -4.68
C THR A 324 18.54 12.87 -3.76
N ARG A 325 19.83 13.13 -3.47
CA ARG A 325 20.29 14.20 -2.56
C ARG A 325 19.80 15.61 -2.92
N SER A 326 19.64 15.90 -4.21
CA SER A 326 19.10 17.17 -4.72
C SER A 326 17.62 17.10 -5.12
N ALA A 327 17.00 15.93 -4.98
CA ALA A 327 15.60 15.70 -5.33
C ALA A 327 14.67 15.92 -4.14
N TRP A 328 13.41 16.18 -4.45
CA TRP A 328 12.33 16.46 -3.51
C TRP A 328 11.18 15.53 -3.82
N MET A 329 10.49 15.06 -2.78
CA MET A 329 9.31 14.22 -2.90
C MET A 329 8.19 14.76 -2.02
N TRP A 330 6.96 14.62 -2.49
CA TRP A 330 5.77 14.86 -1.70
C TRP A 330 5.37 13.60 -0.94
N VAL A 331 4.87 13.78 0.27
CA VAL A 331 4.37 12.73 1.16
C VAL A 331 2.96 13.13 1.58
N HIS A 332 1.96 12.30 1.26
CA HIS A 332 0.59 12.48 1.73
C HIS A 332 0.52 12.10 3.21
N THR A 333 -0.02 12.98 4.04
CA THR A 333 -0.03 12.83 5.50
C THR A 333 -1.41 12.43 6.02
N LYS A 334 -2.40 13.32 5.86
CA LYS A 334 -3.79 13.13 6.31
C LYS A 334 -4.78 13.34 5.15
N GLU A 335 -5.71 12.40 4.97
CA GLU A 335 -6.82 12.54 4.01
C GLU A 335 -7.77 13.68 4.41
N ILE A 336 -8.20 14.48 3.44
CA ILE A 336 -9.14 15.60 3.63
C ILE A 336 -10.57 15.07 3.43
N VAL A 337 -11.14 14.53 4.52
CA VAL A 337 -12.47 13.91 4.50
C VAL A 337 -13.61 14.93 4.59
N ASP A 338 -13.41 16.02 5.35
CA ASP A 338 -14.43 17.03 5.68
C ASP A 338 -14.53 18.17 4.63
N ALA A 339 -14.70 17.80 3.36
CA ALA A 339 -14.70 18.75 2.25
C ALA A 339 -15.71 18.39 1.13
N LYS A 340 -15.93 19.33 0.21
CA LYS A 340 -16.65 19.13 -1.05
C LYS A 340 -15.77 19.57 -2.22
N ILE A 341 -15.80 18.84 -3.33
CA ILE A 341 -15.12 19.26 -4.56
C ILE A 341 -16.06 20.14 -5.38
N GLN A 342 -15.58 21.30 -5.82
CA GLN A 342 -16.22 22.09 -6.87
C GLN A 342 -15.46 21.93 -8.19
N ILE A 343 -16.21 21.68 -9.26
CA ILE A 343 -15.73 21.80 -10.64
C ILE A 343 -16.25 23.11 -11.23
N LEU A 344 -15.32 23.95 -11.67
CA LEU A 344 -15.59 25.22 -12.30
C LEU A 344 -15.28 25.15 -13.80
N LYS A 345 -16.10 25.83 -14.59
CA LYS A 345 -15.86 26.07 -16.02
C LYS A 345 -16.05 27.55 -16.32
N ASP A 346 -15.07 28.14 -16.99
CA ASP A 346 -15.06 29.55 -17.42
C ASP A 346 -15.33 30.59 -16.31
N GLY A 347 -15.21 30.17 -15.03
CA GLY A 347 -15.44 30.98 -13.82
C GLY A 347 -16.64 30.52 -12.99
N GLU A 348 -17.59 29.80 -13.58
CA GLU A 348 -18.84 29.37 -12.94
C GLU A 348 -18.71 27.95 -12.36
N VAL A 349 -19.33 27.69 -11.19
CA VAL A 349 -19.40 26.35 -10.61
C VAL A 349 -20.45 25.53 -11.36
N ILE A 350 -20.02 24.48 -12.06
CA ILE A 350 -20.90 23.59 -12.84
C ILE A 350 -21.25 22.30 -12.10
N GLN A 351 -20.50 21.95 -11.06
CA GLN A 351 -20.73 20.76 -10.26
C GLN A 351 -20.16 20.97 -8.84
N THR A 352 -20.91 20.55 -7.84
CA THR A 352 -20.42 20.32 -6.46
C THR A 352 -20.55 18.82 -6.19
N ILE A 353 -19.52 18.23 -5.60
CA ILE A 353 -19.36 16.78 -5.42
C ILE A 353 -19.05 16.51 -3.95
N GLU A 354 -19.77 15.56 -3.38
CA GLU A 354 -19.63 15.13 -1.98
C GLU A 354 -18.85 13.80 -1.93
N ARG A 355 -18.17 13.55 -0.81
CA ARG A 355 -17.43 12.31 -0.55
C ARG A 355 -18.45 11.19 -0.31
N LYS A 356 -18.24 10.02 -0.91
CA LYS A 356 -19.16 8.88 -0.82
C LYS A 356 -18.43 7.54 -0.71
N PRO A 357 -19.07 6.52 -0.09
CA PRO A 357 -18.57 5.15 -0.05
C PRO A 357 -18.78 4.40 -1.37
N TYR A 358 -17.78 3.60 -1.77
CA TYR A 358 -17.77 2.80 -2.98
C TYR A 358 -17.27 1.38 -2.73
N TYR A 359 -17.87 0.41 -3.42
CA TYR A 359 -17.50 -1.00 -3.39
C TYR A 359 -16.97 -1.45 -4.75
N VAL A 360 -15.90 -2.25 -4.75
CA VAL A 360 -15.32 -2.82 -5.97
C VAL A 360 -15.84 -4.25 -6.17
N GLU A 361 -16.76 -4.40 -7.12
CA GLU A 361 -17.32 -5.69 -7.50
C GLU A 361 -16.51 -6.31 -8.64
N GLN A 362 -15.90 -7.49 -8.43
CA GLN A 362 -15.21 -8.21 -9.51
C GLN A 362 -16.22 -8.76 -10.52
N THR A 363 -15.97 -8.53 -11.82
CA THR A 363 -16.85 -9.00 -12.90
C THR A 363 -16.56 -10.48 -13.19
N PRO A 364 -17.56 -11.39 -13.10
CA PRO A 364 -17.34 -12.81 -13.36
C PRO A 364 -16.94 -13.09 -14.82
N GLY A 365 -15.77 -13.71 -15.03
CA GLY A 365 -15.34 -14.16 -16.36
C GLY A 365 -13.85 -14.45 -16.48
N TYR A 366 -13.44 -14.94 -17.66
CA TYR A 366 -12.03 -15.19 -18.01
C TYR A 366 -11.21 -13.89 -18.17
N ALA A 367 -11.88 -12.76 -18.42
CA ALA A 367 -11.27 -11.44 -18.31
C ALA A 367 -11.60 -10.89 -16.91
N LEU A 368 -10.59 -10.80 -16.04
CA LEU A 368 -10.70 -10.33 -14.66
C LEU A 368 -10.98 -8.81 -14.62
N GLY A 369 -12.24 -8.45 -14.87
CA GLY A 369 -12.75 -7.08 -14.79
C GLY A 369 -13.32 -6.74 -13.42
N TYR A 370 -13.79 -5.51 -13.26
CA TYR A 370 -14.50 -5.04 -12.07
C TYR A 370 -15.38 -3.83 -12.40
N SER A 371 -16.34 -3.55 -11.52
CA SER A 371 -17.19 -2.37 -11.48
C SER A 371 -17.02 -1.65 -10.14
N ILE A 372 -17.19 -0.33 -10.12
CA ILE A 372 -17.14 0.48 -8.89
C ILE A 372 -18.54 1.01 -8.63
N VAL A 373 -19.26 0.38 -7.71
CA VAL A 373 -20.64 0.71 -7.34
C VAL A 373 -20.67 1.60 -6.10
N GLU A 374 -21.64 2.51 -6.03
CA GLU A 374 -21.90 3.34 -4.84
C GLU A 374 -22.55 2.48 -3.76
N VAL A 375 -22.10 2.58 -2.52
CA VAL A 375 -22.71 1.86 -1.39
C VAL A 375 -23.85 2.71 -0.82
N THR A 376 -25.04 2.13 -0.73
CA THR A 376 -26.24 2.71 -0.12
C THR A 376 -26.46 2.16 1.28
N GLU A 377 -27.21 2.87 2.12
CA GLU A 377 -27.53 2.44 3.51
C GLU A 377 -28.22 1.05 3.55
N ASP A 378 -29.02 0.71 2.52
CA ASP A 378 -29.68 -0.60 2.36
C ASP A 378 -28.74 -1.74 1.87
N SER A 379 -27.41 -1.61 1.98
CA SER A 379 -26.45 -2.57 1.40
C SER A 379 -25.69 -3.38 2.46
N ASP A 380 -25.80 -4.70 2.40
CA ASP A 380 -25.03 -5.67 3.21
C ASP A 380 -23.49 -5.70 2.89
N ARG A 381 -22.94 -4.64 2.29
CA ARG A 381 -21.56 -4.57 1.79
C ARG A 381 -20.79 -3.43 2.45
N GLU A 382 -19.78 -3.76 3.25
CA GLU A 382 -18.79 -2.78 3.71
C GLU A 382 -18.07 -2.14 2.50
N PRO A 383 -17.84 -0.82 2.50
CA PRO A 383 -17.21 -0.13 1.38
C PRO A 383 -15.73 -0.50 1.22
N THR A 384 -15.26 -0.60 -0.01
CA THR A 384 -13.84 -0.84 -0.34
C THR A 384 -13.01 0.43 -0.20
N PHE A 385 -13.60 1.60 -0.49
CA PHE A 385 -12.99 2.92 -0.25
C PHE A 385 -14.06 4.01 -0.26
N GLU A 386 -13.69 5.20 0.23
CA GLU A 386 -14.48 6.43 0.08
C GLU A 386 -13.74 7.43 -0.80
N ALA A 387 -14.47 8.18 -1.63
CA ALA A 387 -13.88 9.15 -2.57
C ALA A 387 -14.88 10.19 -3.09
N PHE A 388 -14.39 11.19 -3.80
CA PHE A 388 -15.19 12.10 -4.63
C PHE A 388 -15.25 11.57 -6.07
N LYS A 389 -16.44 11.18 -6.55
CA LYS A 389 -16.64 10.69 -7.93
C LYS A 389 -16.80 11.84 -8.91
N ILE A 390 -15.85 11.98 -9.83
CA ILE A 390 -15.88 12.93 -10.94
C ILE A 390 -16.22 12.19 -12.24
N ASP A 391 -17.23 12.68 -12.96
CA ASP A 391 -17.57 12.26 -14.31
C ASP A 391 -17.58 13.51 -15.19
N LEU A 392 -16.60 13.62 -16.08
CA LEU A 392 -16.41 14.78 -16.94
C LEU A 392 -16.19 14.38 -18.40
N GLU A 393 -16.70 15.23 -19.29
CA GLU A 393 -16.48 15.17 -20.73
C GLU A 393 -15.41 16.19 -21.14
N ALA A 394 -14.55 15.83 -22.10
CA ALA A 394 -13.43 16.63 -22.60
C ALA A 394 -13.87 17.86 -23.43
N LYS A 395 -14.63 18.79 -22.82
CA LYS A 395 -15.19 20.00 -23.45
C LYS A 395 -14.57 21.30 -22.90
N GLY A 396 -13.24 21.41 -22.98
CA GLY A 396 -12.49 22.65 -22.74
C GLY A 396 -11.48 22.59 -21.59
N LYS A 397 -11.40 23.67 -20.81
CA LYS A 397 -10.66 23.78 -19.55
C LYS A 397 -11.66 23.78 -18.40
N TYR A 398 -11.36 23.04 -17.35
CA TYR A 398 -12.04 23.11 -16.05
C TYR A 398 -11.01 23.46 -14.97
N VAL A 399 -11.48 23.95 -13.83
CA VAL A 399 -10.68 24.10 -12.60
C VAL A 399 -11.41 23.33 -11.51
N MET A 400 -10.71 22.42 -10.87
CA MET A 400 -11.16 21.74 -9.66
C MET A 400 -10.60 22.47 -8.44
N ARG A 401 -11.37 22.54 -7.36
CA ARG A 401 -10.91 22.98 -6.03
C ARG A 401 -11.68 22.26 -4.91
N LEU A 402 -11.11 22.19 -3.71
CA LEU A 402 -11.84 21.79 -2.51
C LEU A 402 -12.46 23.00 -1.82
N ILE A 403 -13.63 22.78 -1.24
CA ILE A 403 -14.36 23.67 -0.36
C ILE A 403 -14.45 22.99 1.01
N ASP A 404 -14.15 23.72 2.07
CA ASP A 404 -14.24 23.22 3.45
C ASP A 404 -15.69 23.28 4.01
N LEU A 405 -15.85 22.96 5.30
CA LEU A 405 -17.15 23.05 6.00
C LEU A 405 -17.67 24.48 6.16
N ASN A 406 -16.80 25.50 6.09
CA ASN A 406 -17.17 26.92 6.19
C ASN A 406 -17.61 27.51 4.84
N GLY A 407 -17.31 26.84 3.73
CA GLY A 407 -17.54 27.32 2.37
C GLY A 407 -16.31 28.02 1.75
N GLU A 408 -15.16 27.98 2.41
CA GLU A 408 -13.91 28.59 1.94
C GLU A 408 -13.12 27.61 1.05
N VAL A 409 -12.29 28.16 0.14
CA VAL A 409 -11.46 27.36 -0.76
C VAL A 409 -10.21 26.89 -0.02
N VAL A 410 -10.02 25.57 0.08
CA VAL A 410 -8.83 25.00 0.74
C VAL A 410 -7.56 25.42 -0.03
N PRO A 411 -6.60 26.13 0.61
CA PRO A 411 -5.41 26.61 -0.09
C PRO A 411 -4.60 25.48 -0.74
N GLY A 412 -4.12 25.70 -1.97
CA GLY A 412 -3.36 24.69 -2.72
C GLY A 412 -4.17 23.56 -3.34
N SER A 413 -5.49 23.46 -3.07
CA SER A 413 -6.38 22.44 -3.65
C SER A 413 -6.71 22.65 -5.14
N GLU A 414 -6.38 23.81 -5.72
CA GLU A 414 -6.70 24.06 -7.12
C GLU A 414 -5.91 23.13 -8.06
N ARG A 415 -6.59 22.54 -9.05
CA ARG A 415 -5.99 21.79 -10.16
C ARG A 415 -6.71 22.11 -11.47
N VAL A 416 -5.94 22.28 -12.55
CA VAL A 416 -6.49 22.55 -13.88
C VAL A 416 -6.71 21.24 -14.62
N ILE A 417 -7.95 21.00 -15.08
CA ILE A 417 -8.28 19.86 -15.95
C ILE A 417 -8.37 20.37 -17.40
N ARG A 418 -7.69 19.71 -18.33
CA ARG A 418 -7.70 20.06 -19.76
C ARG A 418 -8.18 18.90 -20.62
N SER A 419 -9.11 19.20 -21.51
CA SER A 419 -9.46 18.32 -22.63
C SER A 419 -8.27 18.13 -23.59
N VAL A 420 -7.85 16.88 -23.78
CA VAL A 420 -6.97 16.50 -24.89
C VAL A 420 -7.86 16.32 -26.11
N ARG A 421 -7.62 17.12 -27.15
CA ARG A 421 -8.24 16.90 -28.46
C ARG A 421 -7.51 15.76 -29.15
N VAL A 422 -8.18 14.62 -29.33
CA VAL A 422 -7.73 13.55 -30.22
C VAL A 422 -7.50 14.16 -31.62
N ALA A 423 -6.42 13.74 -32.28
CA ALA A 423 -6.03 14.27 -33.59
C ALA A 423 -7.18 14.19 -34.61
N SER A 424 -7.74 15.35 -34.97
CA SER A 424 -8.85 15.44 -35.92
C SER A 424 -8.45 14.86 -37.27
N TRP A 425 -9.38 14.17 -37.94
CA TRP A 425 -9.11 13.42 -39.17
C TRP A 425 -8.34 14.16 -40.28
N PRO A 426 -8.41 15.51 -40.47
CA PRO A 426 -7.59 16.20 -41.46
C PRO A 426 -6.08 16.13 -41.22
N LEU A 427 -5.61 15.81 -40.01
CA LEU A 427 -4.18 15.56 -39.77
C LEU A 427 -3.68 14.31 -40.52
N TYR A 428 -4.55 13.33 -40.76
CA TYR A 428 -4.25 12.16 -41.59
C TYR A 428 -4.40 12.43 -43.10
N THR A 429 -4.90 13.60 -43.53
CA THR A 429 -4.93 13.99 -44.96
C THR A 429 -3.73 14.83 -45.39
N VAL A 430 -2.98 15.43 -44.45
CA VAL A 430 -1.71 16.13 -44.75
C VAL A 430 -0.72 15.23 -45.53
N PRO A 431 -0.51 13.94 -45.17
CA PRO A 431 0.32 13.01 -45.96
C PRO A 431 -0.21 12.67 -47.36
N LEU A 432 -1.48 12.98 -47.68
CA LEU A 432 -2.05 12.77 -49.01
C LEU A 432 -1.70 13.90 -49.98
N ILE A 433 -1.31 15.09 -49.48
CA ILE A 433 -0.99 16.26 -50.33
C ILE A 433 0.14 15.94 -51.33
N PRO A 434 1.28 15.31 -50.96
CA PRO A 434 2.30 14.92 -51.94
C PRO A 434 1.82 13.89 -52.97
N LEU A 435 0.92 12.98 -52.59
CA LEU A 435 0.35 11.98 -53.51
C LEU A 435 -0.58 12.64 -54.54
N LEU A 436 -1.41 13.59 -54.11
CA LEU A 436 -2.29 14.36 -54.99
C LEU A 436 -1.49 15.26 -55.95
N VAL A 437 -0.42 15.91 -55.46
CA VAL A 437 0.51 16.68 -56.30
C VAL A 437 1.22 15.77 -57.31
N GLY A 438 1.69 14.59 -56.89
CA GLY A 438 2.29 13.60 -57.79
C GLY A 438 1.33 13.12 -58.88
N LEU A 439 0.07 12.85 -58.52
CA LEU A 439 -1.00 12.50 -59.46
C LEU A 439 -1.27 13.61 -60.48
N ALA A 440 -1.36 14.86 -60.02
CA ALA A 440 -1.55 16.02 -60.90
C ALA A 440 -0.38 16.20 -61.88
N VAL A 441 0.87 16.06 -61.42
CA VAL A 441 2.07 16.12 -62.27
C VAL A 441 2.08 14.98 -63.30
N VAL A 442 1.68 13.75 -62.92
CA VAL A 442 1.58 12.62 -63.86
C VAL A 442 0.47 12.83 -64.88
N ALA A 443 -0.69 13.39 -64.48
CA ALA A 443 -1.78 13.71 -65.39
C ALA A 443 -1.39 14.79 -66.40
N TRP A 444 -0.80 15.90 -65.93
CA TRP A 444 -0.32 16.98 -66.79
C TRP A 444 0.79 16.52 -67.75
N ARG A 445 1.71 15.68 -67.28
CA ARG A 445 2.75 15.07 -68.14
C ARG A 445 2.20 14.06 -69.16
N ARG A 446 0.97 13.57 -68.98
CA ARG A 446 0.24 12.76 -69.97
C ARG A 446 -0.50 13.62 -70.99
N SER A 447 -1.14 14.72 -70.60
CA SER A 447 -1.77 15.63 -71.56
C SER A 447 -0.74 16.31 -72.47
N LEU A 448 0.44 16.64 -71.94
CA LEU A 448 1.59 17.10 -72.74
C LEU A 448 2.16 16.04 -73.71
N LYS A 449 1.67 14.79 -73.68
CA LYS A 449 2.02 13.73 -74.64
C LYS A 449 0.92 13.42 -75.67
N SER A 450 -0.33 13.86 -75.46
CA SER A 450 -1.39 13.72 -76.46
C SER A 450 -1.30 14.74 -77.60
N ASP A 451 -0.51 15.80 -77.44
CA ASP A 451 -0.32 16.86 -78.44
C ASP A 451 0.87 16.62 -79.39
N ILE A 452 1.38 15.38 -79.46
CA ILE A 452 2.40 14.97 -80.45
C ILE A 452 1.67 14.41 -81.69
N PRO A 453 1.75 15.05 -82.87
CA PRO A 453 1.08 14.54 -84.07
C PRO A 453 1.69 13.22 -84.56
N GLU A 454 0.84 12.29 -85.00
CA GLU A 454 1.26 11.13 -85.80
C GLU A 454 1.71 11.63 -87.19
N GLY A 455 3.01 11.94 -87.35
CA GLY A 455 3.50 12.50 -88.60
C GLY A 455 4.92 13.04 -88.57
N MET A 456 5.90 12.26 -88.10
CA MET A 456 7.32 12.61 -88.28
C MET A 456 8.18 11.38 -88.56
N GLU A 457 8.29 11.00 -89.84
CA GLU A 457 9.23 9.97 -90.31
C GLU A 457 10.68 10.41 -90.05
N THR A 458 11.38 9.75 -89.12
CA THR A 458 12.86 9.76 -89.12
C THR A 458 13.36 8.84 -90.21
N ARG A 459 13.54 9.38 -91.42
CA ARG A 459 14.09 8.64 -92.57
C ARG A 459 15.47 8.07 -92.27
N VAL A 460 15.66 6.82 -92.69
CA VAL A 460 16.93 6.09 -92.61
C VAL A 460 18.01 6.81 -93.43
N ALA A 461 19.18 7.02 -92.83
CA ALA A 461 20.38 7.46 -93.52
C ALA A 461 21.39 6.31 -93.59
N THR A 462 21.47 5.64 -94.74
CA THR A 462 22.44 4.58 -95.02
C THR A 462 23.03 4.77 -96.41
N GLU A 463 24.22 5.34 -96.50
CA GLU A 463 25.38 4.75 -97.21
C GLU A 463 26.62 5.66 -97.15
N ARG A 464 27.79 5.01 -96.98
CA ARG A 464 29.17 5.51 -97.20
C ARG A 464 29.72 6.54 -96.21
#